data_AF-A0AAW1BVZ3-F1
#
_entry.id   AF-A0AAW1BVZ3-F1
#
_cell.length_a   1.000
_cell.length_b   1.000
_cell.length_c   1.000
_cell.angle_alpha   90.00
_cell.angle_beta   90.00
_cell.angle_gamma   90.00
#
_symmetry.space_group_name_H-M   'P 1'
#
loop_
_entity.id
_entity.type
_entity.pdbx_description
1 polymer ?
#
loop_
_entity_poly.entity_id
_entity_poly.type
_entity_poly.pdbx_seq_one_letter_code
_entity_poly.pdbx_strand_id
1 'polypeptide(L)'
;MESQSPDSDASVDESLFALLLDLGIPEAAARRALALTGGHSAEAAAQLYFSSGLDSQDEDEAQGSDVNLLPSRHHKMVFVVNMELSMGTGKIAAQVGHAAIGLFQLVHEKPSQRDMINQWDEHGWF
;
A
#
# COMPACT_ATOMS: atom_id res chain seq x y z
N MET A 1 -7.49 51.27 12.95
CA MET A 1 -7.94 50.41 11.84
C MET A 1 -6.79 49.45 11.56
N GLU A 2 -6.47 48.62 12.55
CA GLU A 2 -7.02 47.27 12.79
C GLU A 2 -6.13 46.23 12.10
N SER A 3 -5.24 45.71 12.93
CA SER A 3 -4.46 44.49 12.75
C SER A 3 -5.40 43.30 12.51
N GLN A 4 -5.33 42.72 11.32
CA GLN A 4 -6.02 41.49 10.96
C GLN A 4 -5.18 40.29 11.39
N SER A 5 -5.67 39.56 12.39
CA SER A 5 -5.08 38.33 12.94
C SER A 5 -5.31 37.14 12.01
N PRO A 6 -4.34 36.22 11.84
CA PRO A 6 -4.53 34.93 11.18
C PRO A 6 -4.71 33.83 12.23
N ASP A 7 -5.90 33.72 12.85
CA ASP A 7 -6.13 32.73 13.93
C ASP A 7 -7.37 31.84 13.71
N SER A 8 -8.00 31.88 12.52
CA SER A 8 -9.24 31.12 12.27
C SER A 8 -9.03 29.73 11.68
N ASP A 9 -7.83 29.42 11.18
CA ASP A 9 -7.56 28.19 10.41
C ASP A 9 -7.08 27.02 11.30
N ALA A 10 -6.32 27.32 12.37
CA ALA A 10 -5.68 26.29 13.19
C ALA A 10 -6.63 25.51 14.12
N SER A 11 -7.81 26.05 14.48
CA SER A 11 -8.75 25.33 15.38
C SER A 11 -9.56 24.24 14.66
N VAL A 12 -9.73 24.40 13.34
CA VAL A 12 -10.52 23.47 12.52
C VAL A 12 -9.71 22.20 12.28
N ASP A 13 -8.41 22.31 12.02
CA ASP A 13 -7.52 21.16 11.84
C ASP A 13 -7.47 20.25 13.08
N GLU A 14 -7.39 20.80 14.29
CA GLU A 14 -7.31 19.99 15.53
C GLU A 14 -8.58 19.16 15.76
N SER A 15 -9.74 19.73 15.45
CA SER A 15 -11.04 19.05 15.59
C SER A 15 -11.20 17.93 14.56
N LEU A 16 -10.75 18.15 13.32
CA LEU A 16 -10.78 17.15 12.26
C LEU A 16 -9.76 16.04 12.49
N PHE A 17 -8.60 16.40 13.04
CA PHE A 17 -7.56 15.47 13.42
C PHE A 17 -8.00 14.54 14.55
N ALA A 18 -8.65 15.08 15.59
CA ALA A 18 -9.22 14.28 16.67
C ALA A 18 -10.26 13.26 16.16
N LEU A 19 -11.07 13.62 15.17
CA LEU A 19 -12.04 12.70 14.53
C LEU A 19 -11.36 11.55 13.78
N LEU A 20 -10.21 11.81 13.13
CA LEU A 20 -9.45 10.76 12.44
C LEU A 20 -8.81 9.79 13.44
N LEU A 21 -8.31 10.30 14.57
CA LEU A 21 -7.78 9.47 15.65
C LEU A 21 -8.88 8.61 16.29
N ASP A 22 -10.07 9.17 16.52
CA ASP A 22 -11.23 8.42 17.04
C ASP A 22 -11.68 7.31 16.08
N LEU A 23 -11.53 7.53 14.77
CA LEU A 23 -11.76 6.53 13.73
C LEU A 23 -10.70 5.41 13.69
N GLY A 24 -9.64 5.53 14.51
CA GLY A 24 -8.54 4.56 14.58
C GLY A 24 -7.45 4.78 13.52
N ILE A 25 -7.43 5.93 12.85
CA ILE A 25 -6.39 6.28 11.89
C ILE A 25 -5.16 6.76 12.67
N PRO A 26 -3.95 6.22 12.40
CA PRO A 26 -2.75 6.60 13.14
C PRO A 26 -2.39 8.06 12.88
N GLU A 27 -1.83 8.70 13.91
CA GLU A 27 -1.52 10.14 13.95
C GLU A 27 -0.73 10.62 12.72
N ALA A 28 0.29 9.86 12.33
CA ALA A 28 1.12 10.15 11.16
C ALA A 28 0.32 10.14 9.86
N ALA A 29 -0.61 9.20 9.70
CA ALA A 29 -1.45 9.09 8.52
C ALA A 29 -2.58 10.10 8.51
N ALA A 30 -3.18 10.41 9.66
CA ALA A 30 -4.18 11.45 9.82
C ALA A 30 -3.64 12.82 9.41
N ARG A 31 -2.41 13.15 9.85
CA ARG A 31 -1.75 14.41 9.49
C ARG A 31 -1.42 14.50 8.00
N ARG A 32 -0.94 13.41 7.41
CA ARG A 32 -0.68 13.31 5.97
C ARG A 32 -1.97 13.43 5.16
N ALA A 33 -3.03 12.74 5.57
CA ALA A 33 -4.32 12.75 4.89
C ALA A 33 -4.98 14.14 4.92
N LEU A 34 -4.95 14.83 6.07
CA LEU A 34 -5.44 16.22 6.17
C LEU A 34 -4.63 17.18 5.29
N ALA A 35 -3.30 17.05 5.27
CA ALA A 35 -2.46 17.88 4.42
C ALA A 35 -2.79 17.69 2.92
N LEU A 36 -3.15 16.48 2.50
CA LEU A 36 -3.52 16.16 1.11
C LEU A 36 -4.94 16.60 0.75
N THR A 37 -5.87 16.57 1.69
CA THR A 37 -7.26 17.05 1.48
C THR A 37 -7.42 18.55 1.75
N GLY A 38 -6.35 19.21 2.15
CA GLY A 38 -6.31 20.63 2.48
C GLY A 38 -6.99 20.99 3.81
N GLY A 39 -7.19 20.04 4.72
CA GLY A 39 -7.66 20.34 6.09
C GLY A 39 -9.14 20.74 6.20
N HIS A 40 -9.95 20.58 5.14
CA HIS A 40 -11.34 21.04 5.13
C HIS A 40 -12.36 19.98 5.58
N SER A 41 -11.99 18.69 5.57
CA SER A 41 -12.93 17.60 5.91
C SER A 41 -12.19 16.35 6.41
N ALA A 42 -12.57 15.91 7.62
CA ALA A 42 -12.10 14.65 8.21
C ALA A 42 -12.63 13.45 7.41
N GLU A 43 -13.85 13.53 6.88
CA GLU A 43 -14.42 12.43 6.09
C GLU A 43 -13.65 12.23 4.79
N ALA A 44 -13.28 13.32 4.11
CA ALA A 44 -12.44 13.24 2.91
C ALA A 44 -11.06 12.66 3.23
N ALA A 45 -10.46 13.06 4.36
CA ALA A 45 -9.17 12.53 4.81
C ALA A 45 -9.26 11.04 5.17
N ALA A 46 -10.33 10.60 5.82
CA ALA A 46 -10.57 9.20 6.13
C ALA A 46 -10.79 8.36 4.87
N GLN A 47 -11.60 8.83 3.93
CA GLN A 47 -11.80 8.17 2.64
C GLN A 47 -10.49 8.06 1.87
N LEU A 48 -9.65 9.08 1.91
CA LEU A 48 -8.32 9.05 1.31
C LEU A 48 -7.41 8.03 2.02
N TYR A 49 -7.42 7.97 3.35
CA TYR A 49 -6.69 6.94 4.09
C TYR A 49 -7.08 5.52 3.66
N PHE A 50 -8.38 5.21 3.64
CA PHE A 50 -8.89 3.89 3.29
C PHE A 50 -8.76 3.56 1.80
N SER A 51 -8.89 4.55 0.92
CA SER A 51 -8.79 4.36 -0.53
C SER A 51 -7.35 4.30 -1.03
N SER A 52 -6.44 5.03 -0.38
CA SER A 52 -5.03 5.13 -0.78
C SER A 52 -4.14 4.10 -0.08
N GLY A 53 -4.67 3.35 0.90
CA GLY A 53 -3.90 2.29 1.57
C GLY A 53 -2.74 2.84 2.40
N LEU A 54 -2.88 4.05 2.95
CA LEU A 54 -1.89 4.67 3.85
C LEU A 54 -1.65 3.86 5.15
N ASP A 55 -2.42 2.80 5.37
CA ASP A 55 -2.26 1.76 6.40
C ASP A 55 -0.98 0.92 6.24
N SER A 56 -0.30 0.99 5.08
CA SER A 56 0.83 0.11 4.75
C SER A 56 2.20 0.72 4.99
N GLN A 57 2.28 1.93 5.53
CA GLN A 57 3.54 2.68 5.62
C GLN A 57 4.18 2.59 7.00
N ASP A 58 4.62 1.38 7.36
CA ASP A 58 5.82 1.20 8.14
C ASP A 58 6.88 0.59 7.22
N GLU A 59 7.98 1.33 7.06
CA GLU A 59 9.24 0.95 6.39
C GLU A 59 9.27 0.96 4.85
N ASP A 60 9.30 2.15 4.24
CA ASP A 60 10.46 2.57 3.40
C ASP A 60 10.29 4.04 2.96
N GLU A 61 10.99 4.96 3.61
CA GLU A 61 11.16 6.33 3.11
C GLU A 61 12.44 6.40 2.25
N ALA A 62 12.33 6.25 0.93
CA ALA A 62 13.22 6.94 -0.02
C ALA A 62 12.72 6.86 -1.47
N GLN A 63 12.63 8.04 -2.10
CA GLN A 63 12.37 8.34 -3.52
C GLN A 63 10.87 8.40 -3.87
N GLY A 64 10.23 9.55 -4.11
CA GLY A 64 10.74 10.83 -4.61
C GLY A 64 10.48 10.95 -6.12
N SER A 65 9.22 11.07 -6.54
CA SER A 65 8.78 11.92 -7.66
C SER A 65 7.29 11.74 -7.94
N ASP A 66 6.58 12.87 -8.02
CA ASP A 66 5.23 13.04 -8.56
C ASP A 66 4.92 12.18 -9.80
N VAL A 67 3.67 11.71 -9.88
CA VAL A 67 2.97 11.08 -11.04
C VAL A 67 2.80 9.55 -11.06
N ASN A 68 2.35 8.93 -9.96
CA ASN A 68 1.39 7.82 -10.09
C ASN A 68 0.60 7.59 -8.80
N LEU A 69 -0.60 8.18 -8.70
CA LEU A 69 -1.58 7.96 -7.62
C LEU A 69 -2.25 6.58 -7.66
N LEU A 70 -1.65 5.61 -8.36
CA LEU A 70 -2.08 4.22 -8.32
C LEU A 70 -1.30 3.55 -7.18
N PRO A 71 -1.97 2.94 -6.18
CA PRO A 71 -1.26 2.21 -5.14
C PRO A 71 -0.35 1.19 -5.81
N SER A 72 0.95 1.25 -5.53
CA SER A 72 1.91 0.24 -5.97
C SER A 72 1.37 -1.11 -5.55
N ARG A 73 0.89 -1.88 -6.53
CA ARG A 73 0.26 -3.16 -6.23
C ARG A 73 1.38 -4.12 -5.85
N HIS A 74 1.49 -4.42 -4.56
CA HIS A 74 2.39 -5.45 -4.09
C HIS A 74 1.87 -6.83 -4.54
N HIS A 75 2.66 -7.50 -5.36
CA HIS A 75 2.36 -8.85 -5.84
C HIS A 75 3.25 -9.87 -5.11
N LYS A 76 2.71 -11.07 -4.85
CA LYS A 76 3.48 -12.20 -4.29
C LYS A 76 3.02 -13.52 -4.88
N MET A 77 3.93 -14.49 -4.96
CA MET A 77 3.64 -15.85 -5.37
C MET A 77 3.58 -16.78 -4.15
N VAL A 78 2.51 -17.56 -4.03
CA VAL A 78 2.26 -18.44 -2.88
C VAL A 78 2.06 -19.87 -3.38
N PHE A 79 2.80 -20.83 -2.81
CA PHE A 79 2.66 -22.25 -3.09
C PHE A 79 1.96 -22.95 -1.94
N VAL A 80 0.89 -23.68 -2.25
CA VAL A 80 0.18 -24.53 -1.29
C VAL A 80 0.59 -25.97 -1.56
N VAL A 81 1.19 -26.61 -0.55
CA VAL A 81 1.68 -27.99 -0.64
C VAL A 81 0.81 -28.90 0.22
N ASN A 82 0.38 -30.03 -0.34
CA ASN A 82 -0.31 -31.05 0.43
C ASN A 82 0.70 -31.85 1.29
N MET A 83 0.69 -31.59 2.59
CA MET A 83 1.59 -32.24 3.55
C MET A 83 1.15 -33.66 3.94
N GLU A 84 -0.09 -34.06 3.63
CA GLU A 84 -0.60 -35.41 3.89
C GLU A 84 0.13 -36.48 3.07
N LEU A 85 0.68 -36.08 1.91
CA LEU A 85 1.39 -36.97 0.99
C LEU A 85 2.78 -37.42 1.50
N SER A 86 3.17 -37.05 2.73
CA SER A 86 4.41 -37.45 3.41
C SER A 86 5.66 -37.36 2.52
N MET A 87 5.74 -36.32 1.70
CA MET A 87 6.85 -36.11 0.80
C MET A 87 8.06 -35.58 1.58
N GLY A 88 9.25 -36.15 1.31
CA GLY A 88 10.50 -35.60 1.82
C GLY A 88 10.72 -34.17 1.31
N THR A 89 11.45 -33.36 2.08
CA THR A 89 11.74 -31.95 1.79
C THR A 89 12.29 -31.72 0.38
N GLY A 90 13.16 -32.62 -0.12
CA GLY A 90 13.69 -32.54 -1.48
C GLY A 90 12.63 -32.70 -2.59
N LYS A 91 11.60 -33.54 -2.39
CA LYS A 91 10.51 -33.69 -3.35
C LYS A 91 9.59 -32.48 -3.35
N ILE A 92 9.30 -31.94 -2.16
CA ILE A 92 8.52 -30.71 -2.01
C ILE A 92 9.24 -29.55 -2.71
N ALA A 93 10.55 -29.37 -2.45
CA ALA A 93 11.35 -28.33 -3.09
C ALA A 93 11.36 -28.46 -4.62
N ALA A 94 11.52 -29.67 -5.15
CA ALA A 94 11.48 -29.92 -6.59
C ALA A 94 10.12 -29.59 -7.20
N GLN A 95 9.02 -29.95 -6.53
CA GLN A 95 7.66 -29.65 -7.00
C GLN A 95 7.36 -28.15 -6.98
N VAL A 96 7.74 -27.46 -5.90
CA VAL A 96 7.58 -26.01 -5.78
C VAL A 96 8.41 -25.30 -6.85
N GLY A 97 9.67 -25.72 -7.06
CA GLY A 97 10.51 -25.18 -8.13
C GLY A 97 9.91 -25.38 -9.53
N HIS A 98 9.37 -26.56 -9.81
CA HIS A 98 8.70 -26.83 -11.08
C HIS A 98 7.43 -25.98 -11.26
N ALA A 99 6.64 -25.83 -10.20
CA ALA A 99 5.44 -24.99 -10.20
C ALA A 99 5.79 -23.50 -10.38
N ALA A 100 6.87 -23.01 -9.78
CA ALA A 100 7.34 -21.64 -9.92
C ALA A 100 7.71 -21.30 -11.36
N ILE A 101 8.52 -22.16 -11.98
CA ILE A 101 8.93 -21.98 -13.38
C ILE A 101 7.72 -22.08 -14.31
N GLY A 102 6.83 -23.05 -14.08
CA GLY A 102 5.62 -23.22 -14.88
C GLY A 102 4.68 -22.01 -14.78
N LEU A 103 4.50 -21.46 -13.58
CA LEU A 103 3.69 -20.26 -13.38
C LEU A 103 4.33 -19.04 -14.04
N PHE A 104 5.65 -18.87 -13.92
CA PHE A 104 6.37 -17.78 -14.60
C PHE A 104 6.17 -17.83 -16.12
N GLN A 105 6.31 -19.00 -16.74
CA GLN A 105 6.08 -19.18 -18.17
C GLN A 105 4.63 -18.82 -18.55
N LEU A 106 3.65 -19.34 -17.80
CA LEU A 106 2.22 -19.12 -18.08
C LEU A 106 1.81 -17.64 -17.98
N VAL A 107 2.37 -16.92 -16.99
CA VAL A 107 2.08 -15.50 -16.80
C VAL A 107 2.78 -14.66 -17.88
N HIS A 108 3.98 -15.06 -18.31
CA HIS A 108 4.72 -14.40 -19.39
C HIS A 108 4.08 -14.59 -20.78
N GLU A 109 3.34 -15.68 -21.01
CA GLU A 109 2.56 -15.90 -22.24
C GLU A 109 1.38 -14.94 -22.39
N LYS A 110 0.89 -14.35 -21.30
CA LYS A 110 -0.29 -13.47 -21.30
C LYS A 110 0.14 -12.00 -21.26
N PRO A 111 -0.06 -11.21 -22.34
CA PRO A 111 0.39 -9.82 -22.39
C PRO A 111 -0.25 -8.93 -21.32
N SER A 112 -1.48 -9.24 -20.89
CA SER A 112 -2.19 -8.52 -19.81
C SER A 112 -1.61 -8.73 -18.41
N GLN A 113 -0.77 -9.75 -18.21
CA GLN A 113 -0.14 -10.06 -16.93
C GLN A 113 1.34 -9.67 -16.90
N ARG A 114 1.86 -9.14 -18.02
CA ARG A 114 3.25 -8.71 -18.14
C ARG A 114 3.53 -7.46 -17.31
N ASP A 115 2.59 -6.52 -17.28
CA ASP A 115 2.68 -5.33 -16.42
C ASP A 115 2.68 -5.71 -14.93
N MET A 116 1.99 -6.79 -14.56
CA MET A 116 2.01 -7.34 -13.20
C MET A 116 3.36 -7.95 -12.86
N ILE A 117 3.98 -8.71 -13.78
CA ILE A 117 5.34 -9.26 -13.58
C ILE A 117 6.36 -8.13 -13.46
N ASN A 118 6.29 -7.10 -14.31
CA ASN A 118 7.25 -6.00 -14.27
C ASN A 118 7.20 -5.27 -12.92
N GLN A 119 5.99 -4.94 -12.44
CA GLN A 119 5.80 -4.37 -11.09
C GLN A 119 6.31 -5.30 -9.98
N TRP A 120 6.15 -6.62 -10.15
CA TRP A 120 6.65 -7.59 -9.18
C TRP A 120 8.19 -7.72 -9.20
N ASP A 121 8.81 -7.59 -10.37
CA ASP A 121 10.28 -7.64 -10.55
C ASP A 121 10.98 -6.42 -9.94
N GLU A 122 10.36 -5.24 -10.03
CA GLU A 122 10.87 -3.98 -9.47
C GLU A 122 11.01 -4.02 -7.93
N HIS A 123 10.23 -4.84 -7.24
CA HIS A 123 10.30 -5.02 -5.79
C HIS A 123 11.24 -6.16 -5.35
N GLY A 124 11.95 -6.78 -6.30
CA GLY A 124 12.85 -7.89 -6.03
C GLY A 124 12.11 -9.22 -5.92
N TRP A 125 12.53 -10.20 -6.70
CA TRP A 125 12.20 -11.61 -6.44
C TRP A 125 12.98 -12.08 -5.21
N PHE A 126 12.58 -11.70 -3.98
CA PHE A 126 12.78 -12.45 -2.73
C PHE A 126 12.28 -11.67 -1.51
#